data_AF-S4P6W9-F1
#
_entry.id   AF-S4P6W9-F1
#
_cell.length_a   1.000
_cell.length_b   1.000
_cell.length_c   1.000
_cell.angle_alpha   90.00
_cell.angle_beta   90.00
_cell.angle_gamma   90.00
#
_symmetry.space_group_name_H-M   'P 1'
#
loop_
_entity.id
_entity.type
_entity.pdbx_description
1 polymer ?
#
loop_
_entity_poly.entity_id
_entity_poly.type
_entity_poly.pdbx_seq_one_letter_code
_entity_poly.pdbx_strand_id
1 'polypeptide(L)' 'ISLRKEEEAVRILLKHLRRRRYKDAFEALSRESGVQLEGAVQARLWNALVENGDYKLAEQIFDEAANEGELDWYMS' A
#
# COMPACT_ATOMS: atom_id res chain seq x y z
N ILE A 1 6.53 -2.31 -25.36
CA ILE A 1 7.07 -2.39 -23.97
C ILE A 1 6.35 -3.57 -23.30
N SER A 2 6.99 -4.38 -22.46
CA SER A 2 6.23 -5.49 -21.82
C SER A 2 5.34 -4.93 -20.72
N LEU A 3 4.15 -5.49 -20.53
CA LEU A 3 3.18 -5.07 -19.51
C LEU A 3 3.83 -4.93 -18.12
N ARG A 4 4.72 -5.87 -17.77
CA ARG A 4 5.54 -5.87 -16.55
C ARG A 4 6.44 -4.64 -16.39
N LYS A 5 7.00 -4.10 -17.48
CA LYS A 5 7.85 -2.90 -17.45
C LYS A 5 7.01 -1.63 -17.23
N GLU A 6 5.79 -1.59 -17.76
CA GLU A 6 4.87 -0.47 -17.54
C GLU A 6 4.37 -0.44 -16.11
N GLU A 7 3.97 -1.59 -15.55
CA GLU A 7 3.58 -1.70 -14.14
C GLU A 7 4.71 -1.24 -13.19
N GLU A 8 5.96 -1.63 -13.48
CA GLU A 8 7.09 -1.26 -12.64
C GLU A 8 7.41 0.24 -12.74
N ALA A 9 7.28 0.83 -13.93
CA ALA A 9 7.40 2.27 -14.11
C ALA A 9 6.32 3.02 -13.30
N VAL A 10 5.08 2.53 -13.33
CA VAL A 10 3.98 3.10 -12.53
C VAL A 10 4.26 2.96 -11.04
N ARG A 11 4.77 1.81 -10.55
CA ARG A 11 5.18 1.66 -9.14
C ARG A 11 6.23 2.69 -8.75
N ILE A 12 7.25 2.92 -9.57
CA ILE A 12 8.30 3.92 -9.30
C ILE A 12 7.70 5.33 -9.17
N LEU A 13 6.77 5.69 -10.06
CA LEU A 13 6.06 6.97 -10.01
C LEU A 13 5.22 7.09 -8.73
N LEU A 14 4.43 6.07 -8.39
CA LEU A 14 3.64 6.05 -7.16
C LEU A 14 4.54 6.18 -5.90
N LYS A 15 5.73 5.53 -5.86
CA LYS A 15 6.71 5.70 -4.76
C LYS A 15 7.15 7.16 -4.64
N HIS A 16 7.41 7.82 -5.77
CA HIS A 16 7.83 9.22 -5.80
C HIS A 16 6.74 10.16 -5.27
N LEU A 17 5.51 10.01 -5.76
CA LEU A 17 4.38 10.86 -5.36
C LEU A 17 4.10 10.75 -3.85
N ARG A 18 4.15 9.54 -3.29
CA ARG A 18 3.98 9.33 -1.85
C ARG A 18 5.08 10.00 -1.02
N ARG A 19 6.36 9.83 -1.41
CA ARG A 19 7.50 10.46 -0.70
C ARG A 19 7.42 11.99 -0.70
N ARG A 20 6.82 12.58 -1.73
CA ARG A 20 6.62 14.04 -1.87
C ARG A 20 5.31 14.54 -1.25
N ARG A 21 4.48 13.65 -0.69
CA ARG A 21 3.14 13.95 -0.13
C ARG A 21 2.18 14.55 -1.16
N TYR A 22 2.31 14.18 -2.44
CA TYR A 22 1.38 14.57 -3.49
C TYR A 22 0.17 13.64 -3.52
N LYS A 23 -0.73 13.80 -2.54
CA LYS A 23 -1.88 12.91 -2.30
C LYS A 23 -2.79 12.80 -3.53
N ASP A 24 -3.26 13.91 -4.08
CA ASP A 24 -4.22 13.91 -5.20
C ASP A 24 -3.67 13.23 -6.46
N ALA A 25 -2.39 13.49 -6.78
CA ALA A 25 -1.73 12.87 -7.93
C ALA A 25 -1.49 11.37 -7.71
N PHE A 26 -1.16 10.97 -6.48
CA PHE A 26 -1.00 9.57 -6.10
C PHE A 26 -2.32 8.80 -6.26
N GLU A 27 -3.41 9.35 -5.72
CA GLU A 27 -4.74 8.73 -5.81
C GLU A 27 -5.25 8.63 -7.25
N ALA A 28 -5.06 9.70 -8.04
CA ALA A 28 -5.42 9.68 -9.45
C ALA A 28 -4.64 8.61 -10.22
N LEU A 29 -3.30 8.56 -10.09
CA LEU A 29 -2.48 7.59 -10.80
C LEU A 29 -2.77 6.15 -10.36
N SER A 30 -2.97 5.90 -9.06
CA SER A 30 -3.28 4.57 -8.56
C SER A 30 -4.63 4.07 -9.09
N ARG A 31 -5.65 4.95 -9.14
CA ARG A 31 -6.98 4.61 -9.67
C ARG A 31 -6.97 4.33 -11.17
N GLU A 32 -6.33 5.19 -11.97
CA GLU A 32 -6.32 5.05 -13.44
C GLU A 32 -5.45 3.88 -13.92
N SER A 33 -4.34 3.60 -13.23
CA SER A 33 -3.42 2.52 -13.64
C SER A 33 -3.80 1.14 -13.11
N GLY A 34 -4.62 1.06 -12.06
CA GLY A 34 -4.89 -0.18 -11.33
C GLY A 34 -3.69 -0.75 -10.57
N VAL A 35 -2.52 -0.12 -10.64
CA VAL A 35 -1.31 -0.54 -9.94
C VAL A 35 -1.37 -0.07 -8.50
N GLN A 36 -1.28 -1.02 -7.57
CA GLN A 36 -1.18 -0.72 -6.15
C GLN A 36 0.28 -0.76 -5.69
N LEU A 37 0.66 0.24 -4.88
CA LEU A 37 2.01 0.33 -4.32
C LEU A 37 2.19 -0.61 -3.11
N GLU A 38 1.11 -0.74 -2.35
CA GLU A 38 1.01 -1.53 -1.15
C GLU A 38 0.27 -2.83 -1.47
N GLY A 39 0.68 -3.92 -0.84
CA GLY A 39 -0.12 -5.13 -0.79
C GLY A 39 -1.45 -4.86 -0.06
N ALA A 40 -2.42 -5.73 -0.28
CA ALA A 40 -3.77 -5.57 0.26
C ALA A 40 -3.80 -5.32 1.77
N VAL A 41 -2.93 -5.98 2.54
CA VAL A 41 -2.82 -5.81 4.00
C VAL A 41 -2.31 -4.43 4.39
N GLN A 42 -1.28 -3.92 3.72
CA GLN A 42 -0.71 -2.59 4.02
C GLN A 42 -1.72 -1.48 3.72
N ALA A 43 -2.47 -1.60 2.61
CA ALA A 43 -3.52 -0.66 2.27
C ALA A 43 -4.68 -0.71 3.28
N ARG A 44 -5.11 -1.91 3.71
CA ARG A 44 -6.12 -2.08 4.77
C ARG A 44 -5.66 -1.41 6.07
N LEU A 45 -4.41 -1.63 6.46
CA LEU A 45 -3.83 -1.06 7.68
C LEU A 45 -3.73 0.46 7.62
N TRP A 46 -3.31 1.04 6.49
CA TRP A 46 -3.26 2.49 6.30
C TRP A 46 -4.64 3.12 6.49
N ASN A 47 -5.67 2.56 5.85
CA ASN A 47 -7.03 3.09 5.93
C ASN A 47 -7.57 3.00 7.37
N ALA A 48 -7.36 1.88 8.06
CA ALA A 48 -7.79 1.72 9.45
C ALA A 48 -7.10 2.72 10.38
N LEU A 49 -5.76 2.78 10.34
CA LEU A 49 -4.97 3.51 11.33
C LEU A 49 -4.81 5.00 11.04
N VAL A 50 -4.61 5.38 9.77
CA VAL A 50 -4.28 6.76 9.38
C VAL A 50 -5.49 7.53 8.91
N GLU A 51 -6.36 6.91 8.10
CA GLU A 51 -7.54 7.61 7.57
C GLU A 51 -8.69 7.63 8.59
N ASN A 52 -8.98 6.49 9.23
CA ASN A 52 -10.15 6.35 10.08
C ASN A 52 -9.85 6.44 11.58
N GLY A 53 -8.59 6.28 12.00
CA GLY A 53 -8.22 6.22 13.42
C GLY A 53 -8.85 5.03 14.18
N ASP A 54 -9.20 3.96 13.46
CA ASP A 54 -9.76 2.74 14.04
C ASP A 54 -8.63 1.81 14.48
N TYR A 55 -8.15 2.05 15.71
CA TYR A 55 -7.05 1.29 16.28
C TYR A 55 -7.39 -0.19 16.54
N LYS A 56 -8.66 -0.50 16.82
CA LYS A 56 -9.09 -1.90 17.04
C LYS A 56 -9.03 -2.70 15.75
N LEU A 57 -9.53 -2.12 14.66
CA LEU A 57 -9.44 -2.76 13.35
C LEU A 57 -7.98 -2.87 12.91
N ALA A 58 -7.15 -1.87 13.18
CA ALA A 58 -5.72 -1.92 12.89
C ALA A 58 -5.01 -3.06 13.63
N GLU A 59 -5.29 -3.27 14.92
CA GLU A 59 -4.77 -4.41 15.70
C GLU A 59 -5.19 -5.76 15.08
N GLN A 60 -6.46 -5.90 14.71
CA GLN A 60 -6.97 -7.13 14.08
C GLN A 60 -6.27 -7.44 12.74
N ILE A 61 -6.08 -6.42 11.89
CA ILE A 61 -5.35 -6.57 10.63
C ILE A 61 -3.90 -6.98 10.89
N PHE A 62 -3.27 -6.45 11.93
CA PHE A 62 -1.91 -6.79 12.31
C PHE A 62 -1.78 -8.23 12.81
N ASP A 63 -2.72 -8.69 13.64
CA ASP A 63 -2.78 -10.07 14.12
C ASP A 63 -3.01 -11.06 12.96
N GLU A 64 -3.91 -10.75 12.02
CA GLU A 64 -4.09 -11.53 10.79
C GLU A 64 -2.77 -11.66 10.02
N ALA A 65 -2.13 -10.52 9.73
CA ALA A 65 -0.88 -10.47 8.96
C ALA A 65 0.28 -11.22 9.64
N ALA A 66 0.36 -11.16 10.98
CA ALA A 66 1.34 -11.91 11.75
C ALA A 66 1.10 -13.42 11.67
N ASN A 67 -0.15 -13.87 11.78
CA ASN A 67 -0.50 -15.28 11.71
C ASN A 67 -0.35 -15.88 10.31
N GLU A 68 -0.53 -15.07 9.27
CA GLU A 68 -0.36 -15.47 7.87
C GLU A 68 1.11 -15.44 7.40
N GLY A 69 2.03 -14.99 8.25
CA GLY A 69 3.47 -14.91 7.95
C GLY A 69 3.83 -13.74 7.01
N GLU A 70 2.91 -12.80 6.76
CA GLU A 70 3.18 -11.62 5.93
C GLU A 70 4.22 -10.68 6.57
N LEU A 71 4.40 -10.76 7.89
CA LEU A 71 5.34 -9.95 8.66
C LEU A 71 6.69 -10.62 8.87
N ASP A 72 6.83 -11.92 8.55
CA ASP A 72 8.04 -12.71 8.85
C ASP A 72 9.30 -12.11 8.22
N TRP A 73 9.17 -11.56 7.01
CA TRP A 73 10.26 -10.91 6.30
C TRP A 73 10.77 -9.63 6.99
N TYR A 74 9.94 -8.97 7.80
CA TYR A 74 10.31 -7.77 8.55
C TYR A 74 10.87 -8.07 9.95
N MET A 75 10.58 -9.26 10.49
CA MET A 75 11.03 -9.70 11.82
C MET A 75 12.32 -10.52 11.81
N SER A 76 12.90 -10.74 10.61
CA SER A 76 14.17 -11.42 10.38
C SER A 76 15.32 -10.44 10.20
#